data_AF-A0A1H7F1X1-F1
#
_entry.id   AF-A0A1H7F1X1-F1
#
_cell.length_a   1.000
_cell.length_b   1.000
_cell.length_c   1.000
_cell.angle_alpha   90.00
_cell.angle_beta   90.00
_cell.angle_gamma   90.00
#
_symmetry.space_group_name_H-M   'P 1'
#
loop_
_entity.id
_entity.type
_entity.pdbx_description
1 polymer ?
#
loop_
_entity_poly.entity_id
_entity_poly.type
_entity_poly.pdbx_seq_one_letter_code
_entity_poly.pdbx_strand_id
1 'polypeptide(L)'
;MVRNIILLVLISSTLNIWNGPTKKSDNQGVSEVLTKFSQLAFFSTKNQQEKSLPNVKLHLSQNENLTWGSFVQYTIDVSDKADGDSKYGEILNNKVLLEIEFMHLNDKQGLNQNRAANKKEPNHEGLSLMMESTCFACHTDKEIMTGPSFSEIAKRYEINKNNITLLANHILEGSKGQWGNIEMPSHPNLTVEETEKITAFILSQGSRKNHQMLTGLEGMFQIMEKPGDLEQGVYLLTASYTSTSSIKGQQSITLPIK
;
A
#
# COMPACT_ATOMS: atom_id res chain seq x y z
N MET A 1 20.11 17.51 55.42
CA MET A 1 21.08 18.61 55.19
C MET A 1 20.90 19.16 53.79
N VAL A 2 21.13 20.47 53.60
CA VAL A 2 21.84 21.14 52.47
C VAL A 2 21.79 20.41 51.11
N ARG A 3 21.11 20.93 50.06
CA ARG A 3 21.59 21.96 49.09
C ARG A 3 22.91 21.55 48.38
N ASN A 4 23.22 21.93 47.14
CA ASN A 4 22.70 22.96 46.23
C ASN A 4 22.77 22.39 44.78
N ILE A 5 22.59 23.06 43.63
CA ILE A 5 22.44 24.48 43.24
C ILE A 5 21.60 24.57 41.94
N ILE A 6 21.10 25.76 41.59
CA ILE A 6 20.76 26.16 40.20
C ILE A 6 21.51 27.46 39.92
N LEU A 7 22.08 27.61 38.72
CA LEU A 7 22.88 28.79 38.37
C LEU A 7 21.98 29.90 37.78
N LEU A 8 21.83 31.01 38.51
CA LEU A 8 21.28 32.26 37.96
C LEU A 8 22.43 33.19 37.55
N VAL A 9 22.29 33.84 36.38
CA VAL A 9 23.17 34.94 35.97
C VAL A 9 22.54 36.25 36.44
N LEU A 10 23.34 37.09 37.11
CA LEU A 10 22.96 38.44 37.55
C LEU A 10 23.61 39.49 36.65
N ILE A 11 22.87 40.57 36.35
CA ILE A 11 23.44 41.83 35.88
C ILE A 11 22.86 42.97 36.73
N SER A 12 23.74 43.71 37.39
CA SER A 12 23.53 45.03 38.01
C SER A 12 24.46 46.03 37.28
N SER A 13 24.43 47.36 37.43
CA SER A 13 23.67 48.35 38.21
C SER A 13 23.55 49.63 37.31
N THR A 14 23.08 50.85 37.64
CA THR A 14 23.13 51.74 38.84
C THR A 14 22.01 52.80 38.86
N LEU A 15 21.91 53.58 39.95
CA LEU A 15 21.07 54.77 40.15
C LEU A 15 21.56 55.98 39.29
N ASN A 16 20.87 57.13 39.14
CA ASN A 16 19.65 57.69 39.78
C ASN A 16 18.72 58.35 38.70
N ILE A 17 18.03 59.52 38.74
CA ILE A 17 17.90 60.72 39.61
C ILE A 17 16.41 61.22 39.59
N TRP A 18 16.03 62.12 40.52
CA TRP A 18 14.80 62.95 40.58
C TRP A 18 14.63 63.87 39.34
N ASN A 19 13.48 64.46 38.95
CA ASN A 19 12.34 65.04 39.69
C ASN A 19 11.15 65.36 38.72
N GLY A 20 9.88 65.41 39.17
CA GLY A 20 8.73 65.89 38.35
C GLY A 20 7.35 65.22 38.64
N PRO A 21 6.19 65.90 38.43
CA PRO A 21 4.94 65.50 39.08
C PRO A 21 3.88 64.74 38.24
N THR A 22 3.24 63.77 38.92
CA THR A 22 1.83 63.34 38.81
C THR A 22 1.16 63.10 37.44
N LYS A 23 0.87 61.83 37.13
CA LYS A 23 -0.47 61.42 36.71
C LYS A 23 -0.74 59.96 37.10
N LYS A 24 -1.97 59.66 37.56
CA LYS A 24 -2.50 58.28 37.60
C LYS A 24 -2.97 57.90 36.20
N SER A 25 -2.65 56.69 35.77
CA SER A 25 -3.29 55.98 34.67
C SER A 25 -3.10 54.48 34.87
N ASP A 26 -4.18 53.71 34.82
CA ASP A 26 -4.19 52.31 35.27
C ASP A 26 -3.42 51.38 34.34
N ASN A 27 -2.49 50.61 34.91
CA ASN A 27 -1.59 49.76 34.15
C ASN A 27 -2.07 48.30 34.09
N GLN A 28 -3.24 48.09 33.46
CA GLN A 28 -3.79 46.75 33.13
C GLN A 28 -3.69 46.42 31.63
N GLY A 29 -2.98 47.22 30.83
CA GLY A 29 -2.96 47.09 29.36
C GLY A 29 -1.82 46.26 28.73
N VAL A 30 -0.80 45.85 29.49
CA VAL A 30 0.46 45.29 28.92
C VAL A 30 0.75 43.81 29.22
N SER A 31 -0.10 43.13 29.99
CA SER A 31 0.08 41.70 30.32
C SER A 31 -0.47 40.75 29.23
N GLU A 32 -1.57 41.11 28.56
CA GLU A 32 -2.26 40.20 27.63
C GLU A 32 -1.57 40.00 26.27
N VAL A 33 -0.79 40.98 25.81
CA VAL A 33 -0.21 40.94 24.46
C VAL A 33 0.88 39.87 24.35
N LEU A 34 1.69 39.70 25.41
CA LEU A 34 2.77 38.70 25.44
C LEU A 34 2.28 37.26 25.73
N THR A 35 1.07 37.09 26.29
CA THR A 35 0.46 35.76 26.51
C THR A 35 -0.27 35.23 25.27
N LYS A 36 -0.77 36.09 24.37
CA LYS A 36 -1.44 35.66 23.13
C LYS A 36 -0.49 35.14 22.05
N PHE A 37 0.77 35.61 21.99
CA PHE A 37 1.77 35.08 21.05
C PHE A 37 2.37 33.73 21.45
N SER A 38 2.43 33.39 22.74
CA SER A 38 2.91 32.07 23.18
C SER A 38 1.87 30.97 22.95
N GLN A 39 0.58 31.23 23.18
CA GLN A 39 -0.47 30.23 22.93
C GLN A 39 -0.57 29.80 21.46
N LEU A 40 -0.38 30.72 20.50
CA LEU A 40 -0.38 30.39 19.08
C LEU A 40 0.83 29.52 18.65
N ALA A 41 1.96 29.60 19.36
CA ALA A 41 3.10 28.71 19.12
C ALA A 41 2.88 27.29 19.65
N PHE A 42 2.18 27.13 20.79
CA PHE A 42 1.99 25.83 21.45
C PHE A 42 0.88 24.94 20.86
N PHE A 43 0.04 25.46 19.96
CA PHE A 43 -0.96 24.66 19.23
C PHE A 43 -0.50 24.18 17.84
N SER A 44 0.65 24.66 17.34
CA SER A 44 1.12 24.37 15.97
C SER A 44 1.89 23.04 15.81
N THR A 45 2.11 22.29 16.89
CA THR A 45 2.96 21.07 16.90
C THR A 45 2.19 19.76 17.10
N LYS A 46 0.85 19.80 17.23
CA LYS A 46 0.06 18.64 17.69
C LYS A 46 -0.72 17.88 16.62
N ASN A 47 -0.53 18.17 15.32
CA ASN A 47 -1.17 17.39 14.25
C ASN A 47 -0.35 17.30 12.94
N GLN A 48 0.96 17.05 13.06
CA GLN A 48 1.73 16.39 12.00
C GLN A 48 1.83 14.91 12.38
N GLN A 49 0.85 14.11 11.97
CA GLN A 49 0.91 12.65 12.16
C GLN A 49 2.09 12.13 11.34
N GLU A 50 3.12 11.66 12.05
CA GLU A 50 4.47 11.49 11.50
C GLU A 50 4.47 10.38 10.43
N LYS A 51 4.61 10.78 9.16
CA LYS A 51 4.38 9.95 7.97
C LYS A 51 5.50 8.92 7.74
N SER A 52 5.60 7.93 8.62
CA SER A 52 6.53 6.79 8.50
C SER A 52 6.17 5.88 7.33
N LEU A 53 7.19 5.33 6.67
CA LEU A 53 7.00 4.22 5.74
C LEU A 53 6.67 2.93 6.53
N PRO A 54 5.62 2.17 6.15
CA PRO A 54 5.36 0.86 6.74
C PRO A 54 6.55 -0.08 6.56
N ASN A 55 6.91 -0.81 7.62
CA ASN A 55 7.85 -1.91 7.52
C ASN A 55 7.11 -3.13 6.96
N VAL A 56 7.64 -3.75 5.90
CA VAL A 56 7.09 -4.97 5.29
C VAL A 56 8.22 -5.98 5.19
N LYS A 57 7.98 -7.23 5.59
CA LYS A 57 8.96 -8.33 5.45
C LYS A 57 8.29 -9.56 4.87
N LEU A 58 8.83 -10.07 3.76
CA LEU A 58 8.42 -11.31 3.13
C LEU A 58 9.29 -12.46 3.62
N HIS A 59 8.66 -13.49 4.16
CA HIS A 59 9.26 -14.74 4.59
C HIS A 59 8.79 -15.87 3.68
N LEU A 60 9.67 -16.80 3.35
CA LEU A 60 9.35 -18.00 2.54
C LEU A 60 9.70 -19.26 3.34
N SER A 61 8.94 -20.34 3.16
CA SER A 61 9.26 -21.66 3.74
C SER A 61 10.54 -22.27 3.15
N GLN A 62 10.84 -21.96 1.89
CA GLN A 62 12.03 -22.41 1.18
C GLN A 62 12.44 -21.36 0.13
N ASN A 63 13.72 -21.01 0.10
CA ASN A 63 14.31 -20.04 -0.84
C ASN A 63 15.54 -20.60 -1.61
N GLU A 64 15.95 -21.83 -1.32
CA GLU A 64 17.08 -22.53 -1.94
C GLU A 64 16.65 -23.89 -2.49
N ASN A 65 17.34 -24.40 -3.51
CA ASN A 65 17.12 -25.73 -4.10
C ASN A 65 15.64 -26.01 -4.48
N LEU A 66 14.95 -24.98 -4.99
CA LEU A 66 13.57 -25.12 -5.47
C LEU A 66 13.51 -25.89 -6.78
N THR A 67 12.45 -26.69 -6.92
CA THR A 67 12.15 -27.48 -8.11
C THR A 67 10.97 -26.86 -8.86
N TRP A 68 10.94 -26.99 -10.18
CA TRP A 68 9.73 -26.72 -10.98
C TRP A 68 8.52 -27.50 -10.45
N GLY A 69 7.33 -26.89 -10.51
CA GLY A 69 6.10 -27.46 -9.95
C GLY A 69 6.03 -27.49 -8.41
N SER A 70 7.07 -27.12 -7.67
CA SER A 70 7.03 -27.12 -6.19
C SER A 70 6.21 -25.98 -5.61
N PHE A 71 5.62 -26.17 -4.43
CA PHE A 71 4.88 -25.12 -3.72
C PHE A 71 5.78 -24.42 -2.70
N VAL A 72 5.73 -23.09 -2.69
CA VAL A 72 6.41 -22.23 -1.71
C VAL A 72 5.35 -21.57 -0.84
N GLN A 73 5.40 -21.80 0.47
CA GLN A 73 4.58 -21.07 1.44
C GLN A 73 5.25 -19.73 1.77
N TYR A 74 4.44 -18.72 2.08
CA TYR A 74 4.93 -17.40 2.49
C TYR A 74 4.16 -16.84 3.67
N THR A 75 4.81 -15.96 4.43
CA THR A 75 4.17 -15.01 5.34
C THR A 75 4.74 -13.61 5.12
N ILE A 76 3.95 -12.59 5.44
CA ILE A 76 4.29 -11.18 5.31
C ILE A 76 4.06 -10.50 6.66
N ASP A 77 5.13 -10.11 7.34
CA ASP A 77 5.04 -9.23 8.50
C ASP A 77 4.84 -7.79 8.03
N VAL A 78 3.92 -7.05 8.67
CA VAL A 78 3.67 -5.63 8.42
C VAL A 78 3.63 -4.89 9.75
N SER A 79 4.36 -3.77 9.84
CA SER A 79 4.40 -2.92 11.03
C SER A 79 4.35 -1.45 10.60
N ASP A 80 3.26 -0.75 10.94
CA ASP A 80 3.03 0.66 10.60
C ASP A 80 2.63 1.48 11.85
N LYS A 81 3.03 2.76 11.87
CA LYS A 81 2.81 3.65 13.01
C LYS A 81 1.37 4.15 13.16
N ALA A 82 0.57 4.12 12.09
CA ALA A 82 -0.83 4.51 12.10
C ALA A 82 -1.77 3.31 12.16
N ASP A 83 -1.45 2.23 11.44
CA ASP A 83 -2.34 1.09 11.23
C ASP A 83 -2.01 -0.16 12.09
N GLY A 84 -0.90 -0.15 12.86
CA GLY A 84 -0.56 -1.21 13.82
C GLY A 84 0.38 -2.29 13.26
N ASP A 85 0.36 -3.48 13.88
CA ASP A 85 1.26 -4.60 13.56
C ASP A 85 0.49 -5.90 13.23
N SER A 86 0.91 -6.59 12.17
CA SER A 86 0.28 -7.85 11.72
C SER A 86 0.33 -8.95 12.78
N LYS A 87 1.37 -8.94 13.64
CA LYS A 87 1.52 -9.85 14.78
C LYS A 87 0.36 -9.79 15.78
N TYR A 88 -0.35 -8.67 15.86
CA TYR A 88 -1.49 -8.48 16.76
C TYR A 88 -2.84 -8.50 16.02
N GLY A 89 -2.86 -8.78 14.71
CA GLY A 89 -4.07 -8.82 13.89
C GLY A 89 -4.64 -7.45 13.53
N GLU A 90 -3.86 -6.37 13.69
CA GLU A 90 -4.29 -4.99 13.42
C GLU A 90 -4.30 -4.68 11.91
N ILE A 91 -3.44 -5.38 11.15
CA ILE A 91 -3.29 -5.22 9.70
C ILE A 91 -4.31 -6.08 8.93
N LEU A 92 -5.15 -5.43 8.13
CA LEU A 92 -6.15 -6.09 7.29
C LEU A 92 -5.54 -6.76 6.06
N ASN A 93 -5.93 -8.02 5.80
CA ASN A 93 -5.44 -8.81 4.66
C ASN A 93 -5.64 -8.13 3.29
N ASN A 94 -6.76 -7.42 3.07
CA ASN A 94 -7.04 -6.72 1.81
C ASN A 94 -6.21 -5.45 1.59
N LYS A 95 -5.29 -5.10 2.50
CA LYS A 95 -4.27 -4.06 2.30
C LYS A 95 -2.88 -4.62 1.95
N VAL A 96 -2.70 -5.94 2.02
CA VAL A 96 -1.42 -6.64 1.82
C VAL A 96 -1.44 -7.36 0.47
N LEU A 97 -0.39 -7.16 -0.33
CA LEU A 97 -0.28 -7.67 -1.69
C LEU A 97 1.07 -8.36 -1.89
N LEU A 98 1.06 -9.54 -2.50
CA LEU A 98 2.24 -10.23 -3.01
C LEU A 98 2.17 -10.28 -4.54
N GLU A 99 3.09 -9.57 -5.19
CA GLU A 99 3.25 -9.54 -6.64
C GLU A 99 4.41 -10.47 -7.04
N ILE A 100 4.15 -11.41 -7.95
CA ILE A 100 5.03 -12.54 -8.30
C ILE A 100 5.31 -12.47 -9.80
N GLU A 101 6.45 -11.91 -10.20
CA GLU A 101 6.84 -11.78 -11.62
C GLU A 101 7.96 -12.75 -12.00
N PHE A 102 7.81 -13.49 -13.10
CA PHE A 102 8.80 -14.46 -13.57
C PHE A 102 9.58 -13.96 -14.80
N MET A 103 10.91 -13.92 -14.66
CA MET A 103 11.84 -13.45 -15.69
C MET A 103 12.73 -14.58 -16.22
N HIS A 104 12.77 -14.73 -17.54
CA HIS A 104 13.66 -15.68 -18.22
C HIS A 104 15.09 -15.10 -18.25
N LEU A 105 16.09 -15.87 -17.82
CA LEU A 105 17.48 -15.39 -17.77
C LEU A 105 18.25 -15.55 -19.09
N ASN A 106 17.70 -16.34 -20.03
CA ASN A 106 18.31 -16.58 -21.35
C ASN A 106 18.31 -15.32 -22.24
N ASP A 107 17.35 -14.42 -22.05
CA ASP A 107 17.21 -13.20 -22.84
C ASP A 107 18.05 -12.04 -22.27
N LYS A 108 19.13 -11.69 -22.98
CA LYS A 108 19.85 -10.41 -22.78
C LYS A 108 18.98 -9.16 -23.02
N GLN A 109 17.76 -9.34 -23.52
CA GLN A 109 16.75 -8.29 -23.67
C GLN A 109 15.84 -8.14 -22.44
N GLY A 110 15.56 -9.22 -21.69
CA GLY A 110 14.56 -9.23 -20.62
C GLY A 110 14.86 -8.23 -19.50
N LEU A 111 16.13 -8.15 -19.07
CA LEU A 111 16.57 -7.19 -18.04
C LEU A 111 16.40 -5.72 -18.44
N ASN A 112 16.30 -5.40 -19.74
CA ASN A 112 16.10 -4.03 -20.23
C ASN A 112 14.65 -3.74 -20.62
N GLN A 113 13.93 -4.71 -21.19
CA GLN A 113 12.52 -4.56 -21.55
C GLN A 113 11.62 -4.54 -20.31
N ASN A 114 11.84 -5.44 -19.35
CA ASN A 114 11.06 -5.45 -18.10
C ASN A 114 11.38 -4.21 -17.24
N ARG A 115 12.62 -3.69 -17.29
CA ARG A 115 12.97 -2.39 -16.68
C ARG A 115 12.40 -1.19 -17.42
N ALA A 116 11.97 -1.32 -18.68
CA ALA A 116 11.26 -0.26 -19.40
C ALA A 116 9.76 -0.27 -19.09
N ALA A 117 9.15 -1.46 -18.99
CA ALA A 117 7.78 -1.65 -18.52
C ALA A 117 7.63 -1.18 -17.05
N ASN A 118 8.40 -1.77 -16.14
CA ASN A 118 8.34 -1.49 -14.71
C ASN A 118 9.01 -0.13 -14.33
N LYS A 119 9.43 0.69 -15.32
CA LYS A 119 9.91 2.07 -15.06
C LYS A 119 8.78 2.99 -14.59
N LYS A 120 7.54 2.61 -14.90
CA LYS A 120 6.34 3.19 -14.31
C LYS A 120 5.41 2.03 -14.03
N GLU A 121 5.62 1.37 -12.90
CA GLU A 121 4.49 0.86 -12.10
C GLU A 121 3.44 1.97 -12.07
N PRO A 122 2.31 1.84 -12.78
CA PRO A 122 1.20 2.73 -12.55
C PRO A 122 0.78 2.46 -11.12
N ASN A 123 0.56 3.51 -10.31
CA ASN A 123 -0.24 3.31 -9.11
C ASN A 123 -1.65 2.96 -9.63
N HIS A 124 -1.90 1.66 -9.77
CA HIS A 124 -2.99 1.13 -10.59
C HIS A 124 -4.29 1.49 -9.89
N GLU A 125 -4.93 2.58 -10.33
CA GLU A 125 -6.09 3.17 -9.67
C GLU A 125 -7.21 2.13 -9.49
N GLY A 126 -7.45 1.29 -10.51
CA GLY A 126 -8.33 0.13 -10.41
C GLY A 126 -7.94 -0.89 -9.32
N LEU A 127 -6.65 -1.19 -9.15
CA LEU A 127 -6.16 -2.05 -8.07
C LEU A 127 -6.34 -1.39 -6.70
N SER A 128 -6.04 -0.10 -6.56
CA SER A 128 -6.29 0.64 -5.31
C SER A 128 -7.78 0.58 -4.93
N LEU A 129 -8.67 0.86 -5.88
CA LEU A 129 -10.13 0.75 -5.70
C LEU A 129 -10.57 -0.68 -5.36
N MET A 130 -9.94 -1.72 -5.92
CA MET A 130 -10.23 -3.12 -5.59
C MET A 130 -9.77 -3.53 -4.19
N MET A 131 -8.64 -2.99 -3.72
CA MET A 131 -8.11 -3.23 -2.36
C MET A 131 -8.93 -2.49 -1.30
N GLU A 132 -9.44 -1.30 -1.63
CA GLU A 132 -10.39 -0.54 -0.81
C GLU A 132 -11.83 -1.11 -0.87
N SER A 133 -12.11 -2.04 -1.79
CA SER A 133 -13.38 -2.74 -1.94
C SER A 133 -13.28 -4.24 -1.58
N THR A 134 -14.33 -5.00 -1.89
CA THR A 134 -14.46 -6.43 -1.53
C THR A 134 -14.10 -7.40 -2.65
N CYS A 135 -13.53 -6.93 -3.77
CA CYS A 135 -13.29 -7.73 -4.97
C CYS A 135 -12.48 -9.02 -4.69
N PHE A 136 -11.47 -8.93 -3.84
CA PHE A 136 -10.58 -10.05 -3.46
C PHE A 136 -11.23 -11.07 -2.50
N ALA A 137 -12.43 -10.79 -1.97
CA ALA A 137 -13.19 -11.77 -1.18
C ALA A 137 -13.88 -12.84 -2.05
N CYS A 138 -13.88 -12.68 -3.38
CA CYS A 138 -14.47 -13.64 -4.33
C CYS A 138 -13.60 -13.93 -5.54
N HIS A 139 -12.72 -13.02 -5.96
CA HIS A 139 -11.86 -13.17 -7.15
C HIS A 139 -10.37 -13.21 -6.79
N THR A 140 -9.59 -13.97 -7.57
CA THR A 140 -8.12 -13.92 -7.55
C THR A 140 -7.59 -13.64 -8.96
N ASP A 141 -6.28 -13.38 -9.10
CA ASP A 141 -5.66 -13.19 -10.42
C ASP A 141 -5.76 -14.45 -11.31
N LYS A 142 -5.39 -15.63 -10.79
CA LYS A 142 -5.23 -16.86 -11.59
C LYS A 142 -6.22 -17.97 -11.22
N GLU A 143 -6.40 -18.24 -9.94
CA GLU A 143 -7.24 -19.34 -9.46
C GLU A 143 -8.71 -18.96 -9.32
N ILE A 144 -9.61 -19.87 -9.68
CA ILE A 144 -11.04 -19.73 -9.48
C ILE A 144 -11.35 -19.94 -7.99
N MET A 145 -12.16 -19.04 -7.41
CA MET A 145 -12.62 -19.13 -6.02
C MET A 145 -14.16 -19.12 -6.04
N THR A 146 -14.81 -18.16 -5.37
CA THR A 146 -16.25 -17.94 -5.48
C THR A 146 -16.60 -17.36 -6.84
N GLY A 147 -15.81 -16.42 -7.34
CA GLY A 147 -15.91 -15.86 -8.68
C GLY A 147 -14.86 -16.43 -9.65
N PRO A 148 -15.01 -16.17 -10.95
CA PRO A 148 -13.96 -16.44 -11.94
C PRO A 148 -12.69 -15.64 -11.61
N SER A 149 -11.52 -16.19 -11.93
CA SER A 149 -10.27 -15.43 -11.80
C SER A 149 -10.18 -14.31 -12.85
N PHE A 150 -9.34 -13.31 -12.60
CA PHE A 150 -9.09 -12.25 -13.60
C PHE A 150 -8.57 -12.85 -14.91
N SER A 151 -7.79 -13.93 -14.85
CA SER A 151 -7.35 -14.66 -16.03
C SER A 151 -8.51 -15.34 -16.78
N GLU A 152 -9.51 -15.93 -16.10
CA GLU A 152 -10.72 -16.42 -16.78
C GLU A 152 -11.52 -15.28 -17.44
N ILE A 153 -11.67 -14.14 -16.76
CA ILE A 153 -12.35 -12.96 -17.32
C ILE A 153 -11.59 -12.47 -18.57
N ALA A 154 -10.27 -12.33 -18.51
CA ALA A 154 -9.43 -11.89 -19.63
C ALA A 154 -9.36 -12.89 -20.79
N LYS A 155 -9.47 -14.20 -20.53
CA LYS A 155 -9.61 -15.24 -21.58
C LYS A 155 -10.92 -15.13 -22.35
N ARG A 156 -11.99 -14.62 -21.71
CA ARG A 156 -13.32 -14.47 -22.30
C ARG A 156 -13.54 -13.10 -22.95
N TYR A 157 -12.98 -12.04 -22.38
CA TYR A 157 -13.21 -10.65 -22.81
C TYR A 157 -11.89 -9.99 -23.19
N GLU A 158 -11.70 -9.72 -24.48
CA GLU A 158 -10.58 -8.92 -24.98
C GLU A 158 -10.57 -7.51 -24.34
N ILE A 159 -9.37 -6.96 -24.13
CA ILE A 159 -9.20 -5.60 -23.58
C ILE A 159 -9.54 -4.54 -24.64
N ASN A 160 -10.82 -4.15 -24.69
CA ASN A 160 -11.35 -3.09 -25.54
C ASN A 160 -12.43 -2.27 -24.81
N LYS A 161 -12.76 -1.09 -25.32
CA LYS A 161 -13.71 -0.17 -24.65
C LYS A 161 -15.09 -0.80 -24.41
N ASN A 162 -15.62 -1.57 -25.35
CA ASN A 162 -16.96 -2.14 -25.23
C ASN A 162 -17.02 -3.17 -24.10
N ASN A 163 -15.99 -4.03 -24.00
CA ASN A 163 -15.85 -4.99 -22.90
C ASN A 163 -15.58 -4.30 -21.55
N ILE A 164 -14.84 -3.17 -21.56
CA ILE A 164 -14.61 -2.37 -20.36
C ILE A 164 -15.93 -1.80 -19.82
N THR A 165 -16.71 -1.08 -20.63
CA THR A 165 -18.00 -0.52 -20.19
C THR A 165 -19.02 -1.62 -19.82
N LEU A 166 -19.03 -2.76 -20.54
CA LEU A 166 -19.90 -3.91 -20.21
C LEU A 166 -19.62 -4.49 -18.82
N LEU A 167 -18.35 -4.79 -18.52
CA LEU A 167 -17.98 -5.38 -17.23
C LEU A 167 -18.01 -4.33 -16.09
N ALA A 168 -17.77 -3.05 -16.40
CA ALA A 168 -17.96 -1.94 -15.45
C ALA A 168 -19.42 -1.84 -14.97
N ASN A 169 -20.38 -2.01 -15.88
CA ASN A 169 -21.80 -2.09 -15.52
C ASN A 169 -22.11 -3.34 -14.69
N HIS A 170 -21.53 -4.51 -15.01
CA HIS A 170 -21.66 -5.71 -14.17
C HIS A 170 -21.13 -5.52 -12.74
N ILE A 171 -20.08 -4.72 -12.53
CA ILE A 171 -19.57 -4.39 -11.18
C ILE A 171 -20.55 -3.46 -10.45
N LEU A 172 -21.05 -2.43 -11.15
CA LEU A 172 -21.94 -1.43 -10.57
C LEU A 172 -23.32 -2.02 -10.20
N GLU A 173 -23.95 -2.74 -11.12
CA GLU A 173 -25.32 -3.29 -11.00
C GLU A 173 -25.37 -4.71 -10.44
N GLY A 174 -24.22 -5.39 -10.35
CA GLY A 174 -24.12 -6.82 -10.07
C GLY A 174 -24.28 -7.67 -11.35
N SER A 175 -24.08 -8.98 -11.25
CA SER A 175 -24.28 -9.88 -12.40
C SER A 175 -24.72 -11.28 -12.01
N LYS A 176 -25.43 -11.95 -12.94
CA LYS A 176 -26.03 -13.28 -12.77
C LYS A 176 -25.96 -14.07 -14.08
N GLY A 177 -25.83 -15.39 -14.00
CA GLY A 177 -25.88 -16.29 -15.17
C GLY A 177 -24.62 -16.32 -16.04
N GLN A 178 -23.81 -15.25 -16.04
CA GLN A 178 -22.60 -15.13 -16.86
C GLN A 178 -21.55 -16.22 -16.55
N TRP A 179 -21.47 -16.66 -15.30
CA TRP A 179 -20.52 -17.67 -14.83
C TRP A 179 -21.25 -18.85 -14.15
N GLY A 180 -22.36 -19.27 -14.76
CA GLY A 180 -23.27 -20.27 -14.21
C GLY A 180 -24.19 -19.68 -13.14
N ASN A 181 -24.49 -20.47 -12.10
CA ASN A 181 -25.45 -20.10 -11.05
C ASN A 181 -24.88 -19.12 -10.00
N ILE A 182 -23.67 -18.60 -10.21
CA ILE A 182 -23.01 -17.68 -9.26
C ILE A 182 -23.47 -16.26 -9.56
N GLU A 183 -23.79 -15.52 -8.49
CA GLU A 183 -24.26 -14.14 -8.53
C GLU A 183 -23.20 -13.23 -7.91
N MET A 184 -22.80 -12.19 -8.62
CA MET A 184 -21.92 -11.14 -8.12
C MET A 184 -22.79 -10.00 -7.58
N PRO A 185 -22.65 -9.58 -6.31
CA PRO A 185 -23.35 -8.43 -5.77
C PRO A 185 -23.08 -7.13 -6.54
N SER A 186 -23.97 -6.15 -6.39
CA SER A 186 -23.74 -4.79 -6.88
C SER A 186 -22.76 -4.03 -5.98
N HIS A 187 -21.95 -3.15 -6.58
CA HIS A 187 -21.05 -2.24 -5.88
C HIS A 187 -21.51 -0.77 -6.06
N PRO A 188 -22.71 -0.36 -5.58
CA PRO A 188 -23.30 0.95 -5.84
C PRO A 188 -22.58 2.13 -5.17
N ASN A 189 -21.56 1.86 -4.36
CA ASN A 189 -20.69 2.88 -3.76
C ASN A 189 -19.56 3.33 -4.71
N LEU A 190 -19.36 2.63 -5.84
CA LEU A 190 -18.40 3.00 -6.88
C LEU A 190 -19.09 3.81 -7.98
N THR A 191 -18.36 4.75 -8.58
CA THR A 191 -18.79 5.46 -9.79
C THR A 191 -18.49 4.63 -11.05
N VAL A 192 -19.11 5.01 -12.18
CA VAL A 192 -18.85 4.39 -13.49
C VAL A 192 -17.38 4.52 -13.90
N GLU A 193 -16.73 5.66 -13.60
CA GLU A 193 -15.31 5.85 -13.92
C GLU A 193 -14.41 4.91 -13.11
N GLU A 194 -14.75 4.67 -11.84
CA GLU A 194 -14.05 3.73 -10.96
C GLU A 194 -14.26 2.28 -11.42
N THR A 195 -15.48 1.88 -11.80
CA THR A 195 -15.72 0.52 -12.31
C THR A 195 -15.09 0.28 -13.68
N GLU A 196 -14.98 1.30 -14.55
CA GLU A 196 -14.17 1.21 -15.79
C GLU A 196 -12.66 1.07 -15.49
N LYS A 197 -12.11 1.81 -14.51
CA LYS A 197 -10.71 1.68 -14.06
C LYS A 197 -10.39 0.31 -13.48
N ILE A 198 -11.27 -0.21 -12.60
CA ILE A 198 -11.19 -1.57 -12.04
C ILE A 198 -11.20 -2.60 -13.18
N THR A 199 -12.13 -2.48 -14.12
CA THR A 199 -12.26 -3.41 -15.24
C THR A 199 -11.02 -3.40 -16.14
N ALA A 200 -10.50 -2.22 -16.48
CA ALA A 200 -9.29 -2.08 -17.29
C ALA A 200 -8.07 -2.73 -16.60
N PHE A 201 -7.97 -2.63 -15.27
CA PHE A 201 -6.97 -3.37 -14.50
C PHE A 201 -7.19 -4.89 -14.56
N ILE A 202 -8.40 -5.39 -14.30
CA ILE A 202 -8.74 -6.82 -14.32
C ILE A 202 -8.37 -7.46 -15.67
N LEU A 203 -8.76 -6.85 -16.79
CA LEU A 203 -8.46 -7.38 -18.13
C LEU A 203 -6.96 -7.35 -18.44
N SER A 204 -6.24 -6.30 -18.01
CA SER A 204 -4.79 -6.19 -18.15
C SER A 204 -4.05 -7.26 -17.32
N GLN A 205 -4.37 -7.36 -16.04
CA GLN A 205 -3.69 -8.25 -15.10
C GLN A 205 -3.98 -9.73 -15.39
N GLY A 206 -5.24 -10.07 -15.70
CA GLY A 206 -5.63 -11.42 -16.11
C GLY A 206 -4.90 -11.93 -17.36
N SER A 207 -4.53 -11.01 -18.25
CA SER A 207 -3.78 -11.28 -19.49
C SER A 207 -2.28 -11.54 -19.26
N ARG A 208 -1.69 -11.14 -18.12
CA ARG A 208 -0.26 -11.37 -17.82
C ARG A 208 -0.03 -12.86 -17.52
N LYS A 209 0.79 -13.52 -18.34
CA LYS A 209 1.15 -14.95 -18.18
C LYS A 209 2.22 -15.19 -17.11
N ASN A 210 3.28 -14.38 -17.14
CA ASN A 210 4.44 -14.51 -16.24
C ASN A 210 4.28 -13.65 -14.96
N HIS A 211 3.05 -13.37 -14.54
CA HIS A 211 2.77 -12.63 -13.30
C HIS A 211 1.61 -13.26 -12.56
N GLN A 212 1.71 -13.38 -11.24
CA GLN A 212 0.62 -13.71 -10.34
C GLN A 212 0.52 -12.65 -9.23
N MET A 213 -0.69 -12.34 -8.79
CA MET A 213 -0.95 -11.41 -7.70
C MET A 213 -1.82 -12.09 -6.64
N LEU A 214 -1.34 -12.11 -5.39
CA LEU A 214 -2.02 -12.69 -4.22
C LEU A 214 -2.23 -11.62 -3.14
N THR A 215 -3.27 -11.78 -2.32
CA THR A 215 -3.63 -10.84 -1.24
C THR A 215 -3.61 -11.51 0.13
N GLY A 216 -3.21 -10.77 1.16
CA GLY A 216 -3.18 -11.23 2.56
C GLY A 216 -1.79 -11.49 3.13
N LEU A 217 -1.75 -11.67 4.46
CA LEU A 217 -0.53 -11.81 5.26
C LEU A 217 0.17 -13.18 5.11
N GLU A 218 -0.50 -14.20 4.57
CA GLU A 218 0.07 -15.54 4.40
C GLU A 218 -0.56 -16.27 3.21
N GLY A 219 0.11 -17.34 2.76
CA GLY A 219 -0.42 -18.19 1.69
C GLY A 219 0.63 -19.12 1.09
N MET A 220 0.37 -19.58 -0.13
CA MET A 220 1.29 -20.40 -0.91
C MET A 220 1.12 -20.12 -2.41
N PHE A 221 2.21 -20.21 -3.16
CA PHE A 221 2.21 -20.17 -4.62
C PHE A 221 2.96 -21.38 -5.18
N GLN A 222 2.64 -21.77 -6.42
CA GLN A 222 3.38 -22.82 -7.12
C GLN A 222 4.49 -22.18 -7.97
N ILE A 223 5.71 -22.72 -7.88
CA ILE A 223 6.71 -22.56 -8.93
C ILE A 223 6.15 -23.22 -10.18
N MET A 224 6.21 -22.54 -11.32
CA MET A 224 5.65 -23.05 -12.56
C MET A 224 6.24 -24.41 -12.97
N GLU A 225 5.50 -25.17 -13.77
CA GLU A 225 6.06 -26.34 -14.46
C GLU A 225 7.18 -25.93 -15.42
N LYS A 226 8.22 -26.75 -15.57
CA LYS A 226 9.42 -26.37 -16.35
C LYS A 226 9.04 -26.07 -17.81
N PRO A 227 9.25 -24.83 -18.31
CA PRO A 227 9.13 -24.56 -19.74
C PRO A 227 10.22 -25.31 -20.49
N GLY A 228 9.89 -26.01 -21.57
CA GLY A 228 10.73 -27.06 -22.17
C GLY A 228 12.21 -26.69 -22.37
N ASP A 229 12.49 -25.53 -22.96
CA ASP A 229 13.85 -25.05 -23.26
C ASP A 229 14.46 -24.13 -22.17
N LEU A 230 13.77 -23.92 -21.05
CA LEU A 230 14.17 -22.94 -20.03
C LEU A 230 14.94 -23.59 -18.88
N GLU A 231 16.26 -23.62 -19.02
CA GLU A 231 17.17 -24.09 -17.96
C GLU A 231 17.26 -23.16 -16.74
N GLN A 232 17.00 -21.85 -16.88
CA GLN A 232 17.16 -20.89 -15.77
C GLN A 232 16.14 -19.75 -15.83
N GLY A 233 15.61 -19.38 -14.67
CA GLY A 233 14.73 -18.24 -14.48
C GLY A 233 14.88 -17.61 -13.09
N VAL A 234 14.28 -16.44 -12.91
CA VAL A 234 14.21 -15.78 -11.59
C VAL A 234 12.82 -15.20 -11.37
N TYR A 235 12.24 -15.52 -10.21
CA TYR A 235 11.07 -14.81 -9.71
C TYR A 235 11.52 -13.52 -8.99
N LEU A 236 10.84 -12.42 -9.28
CA LEU A 236 10.82 -11.23 -8.44
C LEU A 236 9.52 -11.28 -7.62
N LEU A 237 9.67 -11.45 -6.30
CA LEU A 237 8.56 -11.43 -5.35
C LEU A 237 8.56 -10.07 -4.66
N THR A 238 7.48 -9.30 -4.78
CA THR A 238 7.31 -8.02 -4.10
C THR A 238 6.12 -8.08 -3.16
N ALA A 239 6.39 -8.19 -1.87
CA ALA A 239 5.39 -7.97 -0.83
C ALA A 239 5.23 -6.47 -0.60
N SER A 240 3.99 -5.99 -0.52
CA SER A 240 3.69 -4.59 -0.25
C SER A 240 2.43 -4.39 0.56
N TYR A 241 2.35 -3.21 1.17
CA TYR A 241 1.25 -2.81 2.04
C TYR A 241 0.98 -1.31 1.89
N THR A 242 -0.29 -0.91 1.84
CA THR A 242 -0.70 0.50 1.80
C THR A 242 -1.47 0.86 3.08
N SER A 243 -0.94 1.80 3.87
CA SER A 243 -1.60 2.27 5.11
C SER A 243 -2.78 3.22 4.84
N THR A 244 -3.60 3.49 5.87
CA THR A 244 -4.69 4.50 5.82
C THR A 244 -4.24 5.87 5.31
N SER A 245 -2.97 6.23 5.52
CA SER A 245 -2.38 7.50 5.07
C SER A 245 -1.82 7.46 3.64
N SER A 246 -2.27 6.48 2.86
CA SER A 246 -1.84 6.16 1.48
C SER A 246 -0.32 6.03 1.35
N ILE A 247 0.32 5.37 2.30
CA ILE A 247 1.77 5.13 2.31
C ILE A 247 2.01 3.69 1.87
N LYS A 248 2.63 3.48 0.70
CA LYS A 248 3.07 2.14 0.27
C LYS A 248 4.42 1.81 0.92
N GLY A 249 4.44 0.82 1.80
CA GLY A 249 5.65 0.09 2.21
C GLY A 249 5.81 -1.18 1.37
N GLN A 250 7.04 -1.63 1.13
CA GLN A 250 7.29 -2.86 0.36
C GLN A 250 8.68 -3.47 0.63
N GLN A 251 8.78 -4.78 0.42
CA GLN A 251 10.04 -5.49 0.25
C GLN A 251 9.97 -6.34 -1.02
N SER A 252 11.04 -6.29 -1.82
CA SER A 252 11.23 -7.20 -2.95
C SER A 252 12.37 -8.18 -2.64
N ILE A 253 12.19 -9.46 -2.98
CA ILE A 253 13.22 -10.50 -2.96
C ILE A 253 13.29 -11.22 -4.31
N THR A 254 14.46 -11.72 -4.68
CA THR A 254 14.68 -12.49 -5.92
C THR A 254 14.89 -13.96 -5.61
N LEU A 255 14.16 -14.83 -6.31
CA LEU A 255 14.12 -16.26 -6.08
C LEU A 255 14.50 -17.01 -7.38
N PRO A 256 15.76 -17.47 -7.52
CA PRO A 256 16.24 -18.12 -8.74
C PRO A 256 15.84 -19.60 -8.81
N ILE A 257 15.45 -20.06 -10.00
CA ILE A 257 15.13 -21.46 -10.30
C ILE A 257 16.12 -22.00 -11.35
N LYS A 258 16.43 -23.30 -11.28
CA LYS A 258 17.38 -24.06 -12.11
C LYS A 258 16.78 -25.41 -12.51
#